data_AF-X1AGL3-F1
#
_entry.id   AF-X1AGL3-F1
#
_cell.length_a   1.000
_cell.length_b   1.000
_cell.length_c   1.000
_cell.angle_alpha   90.00
_cell.angle_beta   90.00
_cell.angle_gamma   90.00
#
_symmetry.space_group_name_H-M   'P 1'
#
loop_
_entity.id
_entity.type
_entity.pdbx_description
1 polymer ?
#
loop_
_entity_poly.entity_id
_entity_poly.type
_entity_poly.pdbx_seq_one_letter_code
_entity_poly.pdbx_strand_id
1 'polypeptide(L)'
;HGGVIGAVPMRKTMLTDKGKGWAGVAIQDPNLLDLTKKIISDLSWRGPCEIEVIKTNGETSYHLLEINPRFPAWTYLSAGAGQNLPYATILAAIGETKFDLSPFRAGTMFVRISIDQIAHISQFEQITTKGEIIFNQERKG
;
A
#
# COMPACT_ATOMS: atom_id res chain seq x y z
N HIS A 1 12.66 11.16 -16.43
CA HIS A 1 11.30 10.78 -16.87
C HIS A 1 10.60 10.04 -15.73
N GLY A 2 9.41 10.48 -15.33
CA GLY A 2 8.54 9.71 -14.44
C GLY A 2 7.84 8.60 -15.22
N GLY A 3 7.62 7.45 -14.58
CA GLY A 3 7.01 6.28 -15.21
C GLY A 3 6.38 5.37 -14.16
N VAL A 4 5.23 4.79 -14.49
CA VAL A 4 4.50 3.88 -13.59
C VAL A 4 5.04 2.47 -13.79
N ILE A 5 5.70 1.93 -12.75
CA ILE A 5 6.12 0.52 -12.72
C ILE A 5 4.92 -0.40 -12.52
N GLY A 6 4.03 -0.04 -11.59
CA GLY A 6 2.78 -0.75 -11.31
C GLY A 6 1.83 0.12 -10.51
N ALA A 7 0.54 -0.18 -10.58
CA ALA A 7 -0.50 0.57 -9.89
C ALA A 7 -1.72 -0.34 -9.63
N VAL A 8 -2.22 -0.33 -8.40
CA VAL A 8 -3.44 -1.06 -8.01
C VAL A 8 -4.45 -0.06 -7.48
N PRO A 9 -5.49 0.30 -8.26
CA PRO A 9 -6.58 1.15 -7.80
C PRO A 9 -7.41 0.45 -6.73
N MET A 10 -7.74 1.16 -5.66
CA MET A 10 -8.52 0.64 -4.55
C MET A 10 -9.66 1.58 -4.19
N ARG A 11 -10.85 1.01 -3.98
CA ARG A 11 -12.01 1.73 -3.43
C ARG A 11 -12.21 1.35 -1.98
N LYS A 12 -12.23 2.35 -1.08
CA LYS A 12 -12.58 2.18 0.33
C LYS A 12 -14.03 1.67 0.40
N THR A 13 -14.26 0.52 1.05
CA THR A 13 -15.60 -0.07 1.22
C THR A 13 -16.13 0.10 2.64
N MET A 14 -15.22 0.24 3.62
CA MET A 14 -15.55 0.60 4.99
C MET A 14 -14.53 1.61 5.50
N LEU A 15 -15.03 2.61 6.22
CA LEU A 15 -14.24 3.63 6.88
C LEU A 15 -14.40 3.49 8.40
N THR A 16 -13.37 3.88 9.15
CA THR A 16 -13.53 4.18 10.58
C THR A 16 -14.22 5.53 10.76
N ASP A 17 -14.65 5.83 11.98
CA ASP A 17 -15.24 7.13 12.35
C ASP A 17 -14.27 8.32 12.08
N LYS A 18 -12.97 8.04 11.97
CA LYS A 18 -11.92 9.02 11.63
C LYS A 18 -11.57 9.04 10.13
N GLY A 19 -12.42 8.44 9.28
CA GLY A 19 -12.24 8.41 7.83
C GLY A 19 -11.10 7.51 7.33
N LYS A 20 -10.52 6.64 8.18
CA LYS A 20 -9.44 5.73 7.76
C LYS A 20 -10.03 4.49 7.11
N GLY A 21 -9.42 4.02 6.02
CA GLY A 21 -9.84 2.78 5.35
C GLY A 21 -9.71 1.57 6.28
N TRP A 22 -10.83 0.97 6.66
CA TRP A 22 -10.90 -0.27 7.43
C TRP A 22 -10.93 -1.49 6.51
N ALA A 23 -11.61 -1.34 5.37
CA ALA A 23 -11.65 -2.33 4.30
C ALA A 23 -11.67 -1.63 2.94
N GLY A 24 -11.22 -2.34 1.92
CA GLY A 24 -11.23 -1.84 0.56
C GLY A 24 -11.03 -2.95 -0.45
N VAL A 25 -11.43 -2.66 -1.69
CA VAL A 25 -11.40 -3.61 -2.79
C VAL A 25 -10.61 -3.04 -3.95
N ALA A 26 -9.75 -3.86 -4.55
CA ALA A 26 -9.09 -3.52 -5.79
C ALA A 26 -10.14 -3.40 -6.91
N ILE A 27 -10.15 -2.30 -7.65
CA ILE A 27 -11.14 -2.04 -8.69
C ILE A 27 -10.49 -1.94 -10.06
N GLN A 28 -11.21 -2.39 -11.09
CA GLN A 28 -10.83 -2.10 -12.46
C GLN A 28 -11.40 -0.74 -12.85
N ASP A 29 -10.53 0.27 -12.95
CA ASP A 29 -10.90 1.63 -13.35
C ASP A 29 -9.84 2.23 -14.28
N PRO A 30 -10.01 2.08 -15.61
CA PRO A 30 -9.05 2.59 -16.59
C PRO A 30 -8.82 4.11 -16.50
N ASN A 31 -9.88 4.88 -16.23
CA ASN A 31 -9.78 6.34 -16.17
C ASN A 31 -8.92 6.80 -14.98
N LEU A 32 -9.05 6.12 -13.84
CA LEU A 32 -8.22 6.38 -12.67
C LEU A 32 -6.75 5.99 -12.92
N LEU A 33 -6.50 4.89 -13.63
CA LEU A 33 -5.15 4.49 -14.01
C LEU A 33 -4.50 5.49 -14.97
N ASP A 34 -5.25 6.01 -15.93
CA ASP A 34 -4.73 6.99 -16.89
C ASP A 34 -4.48 8.34 -16.24
N LEU A 35 -5.36 8.79 -15.32
CA LEU A 35 -5.09 9.94 -14.46
C LEU A 35 -3.80 9.74 -13.66
N THR A 36 -3.61 8.56 -13.05
CA THR A 36 -2.40 8.23 -12.29
C THR A 36 -1.16 8.32 -13.16
N LYS A 37 -1.15 7.70 -14.34
CA LYS A 37 -0.01 7.77 -15.28
C LYS A 37 0.30 9.21 -15.66
N LYS A 38 -0.73 10.03 -15.92
CA LYS A 38 -0.56 11.45 -16.23
C LYS A 38 0.11 12.21 -15.10
N ILE A 39 -0.39 12.08 -13.87
CA ILE A 39 0.17 12.75 -12.68
C ILE A 39 1.65 12.36 -12.49
N ILE A 40 1.97 11.07 -12.54
CA ILE A 40 3.33 10.57 -12.34
C ILE A 40 4.29 11.08 -13.43
N SER A 41 3.81 11.15 -14.67
CA SER A 41 4.59 11.67 -15.79
C SER A 41 4.85 13.18 -15.66
N ASP A 42 3.78 13.96 -15.46
CA ASP A 42 3.81 15.43 -15.40
C ASP A 42 4.68 15.92 -14.22
N LEU A 43 4.63 15.22 -13.08
CA LEU A 43 5.44 15.55 -11.90
C LEU A 43 6.85 14.94 -11.94
N SER A 44 7.17 14.13 -12.96
CA SER A 44 8.39 13.31 -12.97
C SER A 44 8.61 12.54 -11.67
N TRP A 45 7.52 12.03 -11.09
CA TRP A 45 7.51 11.44 -9.75
C TRP A 45 8.40 10.20 -9.68
N ARG A 46 9.09 10.02 -8.55
CA ARG A 46 9.95 8.86 -8.27
C ARG A 46 9.63 8.26 -6.90
N GLY A 47 9.61 6.93 -6.86
CA GLY A 47 9.30 6.18 -5.66
C GLY A 47 7.81 5.96 -5.44
N PRO A 48 7.44 5.28 -4.33
CA PRO A 48 6.06 4.92 -4.06
C PRO A 48 5.22 6.13 -3.70
N CYS A 49 3.93 6.09 -4.05
CA CYS A 49 2.96 7.07 -3.60
C CYS A 49 1.56 6.48 -3.49
N GLU A 50 0.70 7.16 -2.73
CA GLU A 50 -0.75 6.99 -2.73
C GLU A 50 -1.36 8.27 -3.31
N ILE A 51 -2.18 8.11 -4.36
CA ILE A 51 -2.97 9.19 -4.93
C ILE A 51 -4.40 8.98 -4.47
N GLU A 52 -4.89 9.85 -3.58
CA GLU A 52 -6.28 9.80 -3.14
C GLU A 52 -7.13 10.76 -3.98
N VAL A 53 -8.21 10.21 -4.54
CA VAL A 53 -9.20 10.96 -5.32
C VAL A 53 -10.60 10.67 -4.80
N ILE A 54 -11.53 11.57 -5.10
CA ILE A 54 -12.96 11.32 -4.96
C ILE A 54 -13.64 11.43 -6.32
N LYS A 55 -14.67 10.61 -6.52
CA LYS A 55 -15.53 10.62 -7.70
C LYS A 55 -16.97 10.78 -7.26
N THR A 56 -17.65 11.81 -7.76
CA THR A 56 -19.07 12.03 -7.50
C THR A 56 -19.91 11.04 -8.29
N ASN A 57 -20.99 10.54 -7.70
CA ASN A 57 -21.91 9.62 -8.38
C ASN A 57 -22.50 10.29 -9.63
N GLY A 58 -22.47 9.57 -10.76
CA GLY A 58 -22.96 10.07 -12.05
C GLY A 58 -21.94 10.88 -12.84
N GLU A 59 -20.82 11.26 -12.25
CA GLU A 59 -19.73 11.92 -12.96
C GLU A 59 -18.66 10.94 -13.41
N THR A 60 -17.95 11.29 -14.49
CA THR A 60 -16.77 10.56 -14.96
C THR A 60 -15.47 11.15 -14.41
N SER A 61 -15.52 12.36 -13.85
CA SER A 61 -14.37 13.12 -13.40
C SER A 61 -13.92 12.72 -11.99
N TYR A 62 -12.62 12.87 -11.71
CA TYR A 62 -12.04 12.66 -10.38
C TYR A 62 -11.52 13.99 -9.85
N HIS A 63 -11.75 14.25 -8.56
CA HIS A 63 -11.12 15.34 -7.83
C HIS A 63 -9.97 14.79 -7.01
N LEU A 64 -8.76 15.32 -7.22
CA LEU A 64 -7.58 14.99 -6.42
C LEU A 64 -7.72 15.57 -5.01
N LEU A 65 -7.55 14.72 -4.00
CA LEU A 65 -7.57 15.13 -2.59
C LEU A 65 -6.16 15.29 -2.05
N GLU A 66 -5.33 14.25 -2.20
CA GLU A 66 -3.96 14.23 -1.70
C GLU A 66 -3.05 13.31 -2.51
N ILE A 67 -1.75 13.59 -2.48
CA ILE A 67 -0.70 12.69 -2.95
C ILE A 67 0.26 12.47 -1.77
N ASN A 68 0.30 11.26 -1.24
CA ASN A 68 1.23 10.89 -0.17
C ASN A 68 2.52 10.33 -0.77
N PRO A 69 3.72 10.84 -0.43
CA PRO A 69 5.00 10.36 -0.94
C PRO A 69 5.49 9.09 -0.22
N ARG A 70 4.60 8.12 -0.10
CA ARG A 70 4.84 6.81 0.53
C ARG A 70 3.76 5.84 0.10
N PHE A 71 3.99 4.55 0.35
CA PHE A 71 2.92 3.59 0.30
C PHE A 71 1.81 3.89 1.33
N PRO A 72 0.58 3.49 1.04
CA PRO A 72 -0.50 3.53 2.00
C PRO A 72 -0.38 2.42 3.05
N ALA A 73 -1.03 2.60 4.19
CA ALA A 73 -1.07 1.57 5.24
C ALA A 73 -1.76 0.25 4.79
N TRP A 74 -2.49 0.27 3.67
CA TRP A 74 -3.15 -0.90 3.07
C TRP A 74 -2.34 -1.53 1.92
N THR A 75 -1.08 -1.11 1.70
CA THR A 75 -0.28 -1.49 0.53
C THR A 75 -0.15 -2.99 0.28
N TYR A 76 -0.28 -3.83 1.31
CA TYR A 76 -0.22 -5.28 1.15
C TYR A 76 -1.37 -5.83 0.27
N LEU A 77 -2.46 -5.08 0.12
CA LEU A 77 -3.50 -5.37 -0.87
C LEU A 77 -2.91 -5.51 -2.27
N SER A 78 -1.94 -4.67 -2.65
CA SER A 78 -1.38 -4.73 -4.00
C SER A 78 -0.74 -6.08 -4.26
N ALA A 79 0.04 -6.60 -3.29
CA ALA A 79 0.66 -7.93 -3.35
C ALA A 79 -0.42 -9.02 -3.38
N GLY A 80 -1.43 -8.92 -2.51
CA GLY A 80 -2.57 -9.82 -2.51
C GLY A 80 -3.38 -9.82 -3.81
N ALA A 81 -3.40 -8.70 -4.53
CA ALA A 81 -4.03 -8.56 -5.84
C ALA A 81 -3.14 -9.06 -7.00
N GLY A 82 -1.89 -9.46 -6.74
CA GLY A 82 -0.97 -9.99 -7.74
C GLY A 82 0.09 -9.01 -8.23
N GLN A 83 0.11 -7.76 -7.73
CA GLN A 83 1.19 -6.79 -7.98
C GLN A 83 1.91 -6.45 -6.68
N ASN A 84 3.02 -7.13 -6.40
CA ASN A 84 3.82 -6.86 -5.22
C ASN A 84 4.65 -5.57 -5.40
N LEU A 85 3.97 -4.41 -5.29
CA LEU A 85 4.54 -3.08 -5.48
C LEU A 85 5.65 -2.75 -4.46
N PRO A 86 5.57 -3.14 -3.17
CA PRO A 86 6.68 -2.98 -2.25
C PRO A 86 7.95 -3.70 -2.74
N TYR A 87 7.81 -4.96 -3.19
CA TYR A 87 8.93 -5.72 -3.74
C TYR A 87 9.48 -5.08 -5.02
N ALA A 88 8.61 -4.69 -5.96
CA ALA A 88 9.02 -3.99 -7.17
C ALA A 88 9.76 -2.67 -6.88
N THR A 89 9.38 -1.97 -5.81
CA THR A 89 10.08 -0.74 -5.38
C THR A 89 11.49 -1.03 -4.89
N ILE A 90 11.68 -2.13 -4.14
CA ILE A 90 13.02 -2.56 -3.70
C ILE A 90 13.88 -2.93 -4.91
N LEU A 91 13.33 -3.72 -5.85
CA LEU A 91 14.01 -4.08 -7.10
C LEU A 91 14.45 -2.82 -7.86
N ALA A 92 13.56 -1.84 -8.02
CA ALA A 92 13.88 -0.58 -8.67
C ALA A 92 15.01 0.18 -7.94
N ALA A 93 14.98 0.19 -6.60
CA ALA A 93 15.97 0.87 -5.78
C ALA A 93 17.38 0.26 -5.90
N ILE A 94 17.49 -1.05 -6.13
CA ILE A 94 18.77 -1.74 -6.36
C ILE A 94 19.19 -1.75 -7.85
N GLY A 95 18.46 -1.05 -8.71
CA GLY A 95 18.82 -0.87 -10.13
C GLY A 95 18.20 -1.88 -11.09
N GLU A 96 17.29 -2.73 -10.64
CA GLU A 96 16.56 -3.63 -11.54
C GLU A 96 15.59 -2.85 -12.43
N THR A 97 15.48 -3.30 -13.68
CA THR A 97 14.67 -2.64 -14.71
C THR A 97 13.55 -3.51 -15.26
N LYS A 98 13.53 -4.80 -14.90
CA LYS A 98 12.50 -5.75 -15.29
C LYS A 98 11.66 -6.11 -14.07
N PHE A 99 10.38 -5.79 -14.14
CA PHE A 99 9.41 -6.07 -13.08
C PHE A 99 8.44 -7.11 -13.60
N ASP A 100 8.41 -8.28 -12.96
CA ASP A 100 7.36 -9.27 -13.22
C ASP A 100 6.10 -8.87 -12.44
N LEU A 101 5.31 -7.98 -13.05
CA LEU A 101 4.04 -7.53 -12.52
C LEU A 101 2.93 -8.02 -13.43
N SER A 102 2.32 -9.14 -13.03
CA SER A 102 1.08 -9.61 -13.62
C SER A 102 -0.02 -8.55 -13.54
N PRO A 103 -1.05 -8.60 -14.42
CA PRO A 103 -2.26 -7.83 -14.21
C PRO A 103 -2.82 -8.08 -12.80
N PHE A 104 -3.19 -7.01 -12.09
CA PHE A 104 -3.79 -7.18 -10.78
C PHE A 104 -5.20 -7.80 -10.92
N ARG A 105 -5.62 -8.53 -9.89
CA ARG A 105 -6.95 -9.13 -9.78
C ARG A 105 -7.93 -8.15 -9.15
N ALA A 106 -8.75 -7.49 -9.96
CA ALA A 106 -9.88 -6.72 -9.46
C ALA A 106 -10.82 -7.60 -8.61
N GLY A 107 -11.49 -7.01 -7.62
CA GLY A 107 -12.29 -7.73 -6.63
C GLY A 107 -11.50 -8.28 -5.45
N THR A 108 -10.16 -8.27 -5.49
CA THR A 108 -9.33 -8.61 -4.32
C THR A 108 -9.62 -7.61 -3.19
N MET A 109 -9.93 -8.12 -2.00
CA MET A 109 -10.32 -7.29 -0.85
C MET A 109 -9.28 -7.40 0.26
N PHE A 110 -9.05 -6.31 0.98
CA PHE A 110 -8.46 -6.36 2.31
C PHE A 110 -9.51 -6.00 3.36
N VAL A 111 -9.39 -6.63 4.52
CA VAL A 111 -10.12 -6.29 5.74
C VAL A 111 -9.09 -6.21 6.85
N ARG A 112 -9.11 -5.13 7.63
CA ARG A 112 -8.28 -5.04 8.83
C ARG A 112 -8.86 -5.92 9.94
N ILE A 113 -7.97 -6.65 10.59
CA ILE A 113 -8.27 -7.39 11.81
C ILE A 113 -7.51 -6.78 12.97
N SER A 114 -8.09 -6.85 14.16
CA SER A 114 -7.40 -6.56 15.42
C SER A 114 -7.05 -7.90 16.06
N ILE A 115 -5.80 -8.03 16.49
CA ILE A 115 -5.30 -9.24 17.15
C ILE A 115 -4.76 -8.80 18.51
N ASP A 116 -5.21 -9.46 19.58
CA ASP A 116 -4.63 -9.29 20.90
C ASP A 116 -3.32 -10.06 20.98
N GLN A 117 -2.20 -9.33 20.98
CA GLN A 117 -0.87 -9.92 21.14
C GLN A 117 -0.45 -9.87 22.60
N ILE A 118 -0.46 -11.03 23.28
CA ILE A 118 0.06 -11.15 24.64
C ILE A 118 1.58 -11.16 24.60
N ALA A 119 2.21 -10.21 25.29
CA ALA A 119 3.67 -10.08 25.39
C ALA A 119 4.08 -9.68 26.81
N HIS A 120 5.31 -10.00 27.20
CA HIS A 120 5.84 -9.59 28.50
C HIS A 120 6.34 -8.14 28.42
N ILE A 121 6.06 -7.31 29.43
CA ILE A 121 6.43 -5.87 29.41
C ILE A 121 7.93 -5.63 29.24
N SER A 122 8.78 -6.55 29.74
CA SER A 122 10.23 -6.46 29.57
C SER A 122 10.68 -6.59 28.11
N GLN A 123 9.91 -7.25 27.25
CA GLN A 123 10.20 -7.30 25.82
C GLN A 123 9.95 -5.94 25.18
N PHE A 124 8.85 -5.27 25.55
CA PHE A 124 8.56 -3.93 25.10
C PHE A 124 9.66 -2.95 25.54
N GLU A 125 10.08 -3.02 26.81
CA GLU A 125 11.19 -2.24 27.37
C GLU A 125 12.48 -2.39 26.54
N GLN A 126 12.85 -3.61 26.16
CA GLN A 126 14.05 -3.86 25.35
C GLN A 126 13.95 -3.21 23.97
N ILE A 127 12.80 -3.31 23.29
CA ILE A 127 12.59 -2.61 22.00
C ILE A 127 12.76 -1.10 22.20
N THR A 128 12.09 -0.52 23.20
CA THR A 128 12.08 0.95 23.36
C THR A 128 13.42 1.52 23.85
N THR A 129 14.21 0.76 24.61
CA THR A 129 15.47 1.27 25.18
C THR A 129 16.70 0.86 24.37
N LYS A 130 16.69 -0.35 23.79
CA LYS A 130 17.84 -0.93 23.07
C LYS A 130 17.62 -1.01 21.56
N GLY A 131 16.39 -0.92 21.08
CA GLY A 131 16.05 -1.07 19.66
C GLY A 131 16.00 -2.52 19.18
N GLU A 132 16.20 -3.50 20.07
CA GLU A 132 16.24 -4.92 19.74
C GLU A 132 15.67 -5.79 20.87
N ILE A 133 15.20 -6.98 20.53
CA ILE A 133 14.93 -8.07 21.48
C ILE A 133 15.77 -9.26 21.03
N ILE A 134 16.52 -9.85 21.96
CA ILE A 134 17.23 -11.11 21.72
C ILE A 134 16.43 -12.23 22.37
N PHE A 135 15.78 -13.05 21.54
CA PHE A 135 15.13 -14.27 22.00
C PHE A 135 16.21 -15.33 22.24
N ASN A 136 16.79 -15.35 23.45
CA ASN A 136 17.65 -16.46 23.84
C ASN A 136 16.80 -17.73 23.88
N GLN A 137 17.12 -18.72 23.04
CA GLN A 137 16.56 -20.06 23.13
C GLN A 137 17.03 -20.70 24.43
N GLU A 138 16.30 -20.52 25.53
CA GLU A 138 16.31 -21.54 26.56
C GLU A 138 15.50 -22.74 26.03
N ARG A 139 16.18 -23.61 25.25
CA ARG A 139 15.79 -25.02 25.23
C ARG A 139 16.07 -25.57 26.63
N LYS A 140 15.12 -25.41 27.54
CA LYS A 140 15.05 -26.27 28.73
C LYS A 140 14.38 -27.56 28.27
N GLY A 141 15.15 -28.65 28.35
CA GLY A 141 14.71 -30.01 28.04
C GLY A 141 13.68 -30.54 29.02
#